data_AF-A0A662G406-F1
#
_entry.id   AF-A0A662G406-F1
#
_cell.length_a   1.000
_cell.length_b   1.000
_cell.length_c   1.000
_cell.angle_alpha   90.00
_cell.angle_beta   90.00
_cell.angle_gamma   90.00
#
_symmetry.space_group_name_H-M   'P 1'
#
loop_
_entity.id
_entity.type
_entity.pdbx_description
1 polymer ?
#
loop_
_entity_poly.entity_id
_entity_poly.type
_entity_poly.pdbx_seq_one_letter_code
_entity_poly.pdbx_strand_id
1 'polypeptide(L)'
;MYGLYNLTVRARDASTHATIFNFKATLNDGEQTKETSSGWLNFTGVEYGIHKVEVGADGYYSAIEYVYVYRDVEKIVYLTPLETATGEQGVGISYPPHQVEFACVDMFGNPLVNVYVEATPISTTTGAWDWLLNLFGIRNESISYYTNQTLNGTTDSRGAITFVMMENVEYEVRFVNESLGINKTIRIYPKADHYTVILTPVTSSIVSSEDYITFNLSYEIINEEEITLSLVYNDSLAQTQNLTFFVYNSTSLLYQQNFTNVSNVSVSYTVPYKAGEEYMWGYSAFHSRFGEMGRSRILRIAWFLDLGISRTYCTWIAIAIILFLTAMFSFTTVKFGYVAIPMVSLIFAFIGWLPNISIIIIALCLGILAYMSKREKEVGV
;
A
#
# COMPACT_ATOMS: atom_id res chain seq x y z
N MET A 1 -56.39 32.21 55.11
CA MET A 1 -55.78 30.99 55.67
C MET A 1 -56.16 29.88 54.71
N TYR A 2 -55.24 29.44 53.85
CA TYR A 2 -55.52 28.33 52.93
C TYR A 2 -55.62 27.05 53.74
N GLY A 3 -56.67 26.23 53.50
CA GLY A 3 -56.81 24.95 54.18
C GLY A 3 -55.69 24.01 53.74
N LEU A 4 -55.07 23.33 54.69
CA LEU A 4 -54.17 22.21 54.43
C LEU A 4 -54.99 20.92 54.44
N TYR A 5 -54.80 20.09 53.41
CA TYR A 5 -55.58 18.89 53.19
C TYR A 5 -54.69 17.66 53.02
N ASN A 6 -55.33 16.49 53.05
CA ASN A 6 -54.70 15.21 52.78
C ASN A 6 -55.03 14.73 51.36
N LEU A 7 -54.00 14.31 50.62
CA LEU A 7 -54.14 13.69 49.31
C LEU A 7 -53.74 12.22 49.40
N THR A 8 -54.74 11.33 49.33
CA THR A 8 -54.51 9.89 49.26
C THR A 8 -54.41 9.44 47.81
N VAL A 9 -53.35 8.72 47.47
CA VAL A 9 -53.08 8.18 46.14
C VAL A 9 -53.15 6.66 46.18
N ARG A 10 -53.84 6.06 45.19
CA ARG A 10 -53.79 4.61 44.92
C ARG A 10 -53.41 4.36 43.47
N ALA A 11 -52.58 3.34 43.24
CA ALA A 11 -52.24 2.88 41.90
C ALA A 11 -53.08 1.65 41.52
N ARG A 12 -53.60 1.62 40.30
CA ARG A 12 -54.31 0.46 39.73
C ARG A 12 -53.84 0.17 38.32
N ASP A 13 -53.89 -1.09 37.93
CA ASP A 13 -53.65 -1.50 36.56
C ASP A 13 -54.73 -0.89 35.63
N ALA A 14 -54.32 -0.25 34.54
CA ALA A 14 -55.23 0.43 33.62
C ALA A 14 -56.15 -0.53 32.86
N SER A 15 -55.75 -1.79 32.70
CA SER A 15 -56.49 -2.81 31.94
C SER A 15 -57.35 -3.70 32.84
N THR A 16 -56.78 -4.19 33.94
CA THR A 16 -57.47 -5.14 34.85
C THR A 16 -58.13 -4.45 36.03
N HIS A 17 -57.85 -3.16 36.26
CA HIS A 17 -58.24 -2.40 37.45
C HIS A 17 -57.78 -3.04 38.77
N ALA A 18 -56.84 -3.98 38.73
CA ALA A 18 -56.24 -4.60 39.91
C ALA A 18 -55.44 -3.56 40.72
N THR A 19 -55.41 -3.71 42.05
CA THR A 19 -54.64 -2.80 42.91
C THR A 19 -53.15 -3.12 42.82
N ILE A 20 -52.35 -2.11 42.55
CA ILE A 20 -50.89 -2.21 42.57
C ILE A 20 -50.43 -1.89 43.99
N PHE A 21 -49.95 -2.90 44.70
CA PHE A 21 -49.61 -2.79 46.13
C PHE A 21 -48.30 -2.03 46.37
N ASN A 22 -47.31 -2.26 45.50
CA ASN A 22 -45.98 -1.65 45.58
C ASN A 22 -45.88 -0.53 44.55
N PHE A 23 -45.84 0.72 45.00
CA PHE A 23 -45.62 1.85 44.10
C PHE A 23 -45.03 3.06 44.83
N LYS A 24 -44.44 3.96 44.04
CA LYS A 24 -43.86 5.23 44.43
C LYS A 24 -44.73 6.37 43.90
N ALA A 25 -44.93 7.41 44.70
CA ALA A 25 -45.56 8.64 44.25
C ALA A 25 -44.74 9.86 44.65
N THR A 26 -44.70 10.86 43.78
CA THR A 26 -44.04 12.15 43.97
C THR A 26 -45.03 13.28 43.73
N LEU A 27 -45.10 14.22 44.67
CA LEU A 27 -45.90 15.43 44.58
C LEU A 27 -45.03 16.60 44.12
N ASN A 28 -45.54 17.42 43.18
CA ASN A 28 -44.96 18.70 42.75
C ASN A 28 -43.44 18.63 42.50
N ASP A 29 -43.00 17.72 41.61
CA ASP A 29 -41.60 17.62 41.17
C ASP A 29 -40.58 17.45 42.32
N GLY A 30 -40.94 16.70 43.36
CA GLY A 30 -40.04 16.29 44.44
C GLY A 30 -40.28 16.96 45.79
N GLU A 31 -41.32 17.78 45.91
CA GLU A 31 -41.70 18.42 47.19
C GLU A 31 -42.01 17.40 48.28
N GLN A 32 -42.71 16.31 47.92
CA GLN A 32 -42.87 15.13 48.77
C GLN A 32 -42.78 13.87 47.90
N THR A 33 -41.95 12.90 48.30
CA THR A 33 -41.86 11.59 47.66
C THR A 33 -42.08 10.50 48.69
N LYS A 34 -42.96 9.54 48.39
CA LYS A 34 -43.29 8.42 49.28
C LYS A 34 -43.41 7.12 48.49
N GLU A 35 -43.15 6.01 49.16
CA GLU A 35 -43.22 4.64 48.62
C GLU A 35 -44.08 3.79 49.56
N THR A 36 -44.84 2.85 49.01
CA THR A 36 -45.73 1.97 49.78
C THR A 36 -45.65 0.53 49.27
N SER A 37 -45.98 -0.39 50.17
CA SER A 37 -46.27 -1.80 49.85
C SER A 37 -47.69 -2.21 50.24
N SER A 38 -48.53 -1.27 50.67
CA SER A 38 -49.89 -1.51 51.16
C SER A 38 -50.98 -1.10 50.16
N GLY A 39 -50.61 -0.62 48.97
CA GLY A 39 -51.54 -0.24 47.90
C GLY A 39 -52.14 1.16 48.03
N TRP A 40 -51.67 1.97 48.98
CA TRP A 40 -52.03 3.39 49.08
C TRP A 40 -50.91 4.22 49.72
N LEU A 41 -50.90 5.52 49.41
CA LEU A 41 -50.02 6.54 49.97
C LEU A 41 -50.83 7.76 50.36
N ASN A 42 -50.43 8.47 51.41
CA ASN A 42 -51.07 9.72 51.81
C ASN A 42 -50.05 10.86 51.93
N PHE A 43 -50.29 11.94 51.19
CA PHE A 43 -49.59 13.21 51.31
C PHE A 43 -50.37 14.11 52.25
N THR A 44 -49.70 14.61 53.29
CA THR A 44 -50.31 15.45 54.33
C THR A 44 -49.80 16.87 54.16
N GLY A 45 -50.63 17.87 54.51
CA GLY A 45 -50.21 19.27 54.42
C GLY A 45 -50.18 19.80 52.99
N VAL A 46 -51.05 19.29 52.12
CA VAL A 46 -51.16 19.75 50.73
C VAL A 46 -52.02 21.01 50.69
N GLU A 47 -51.54 22.06 50.02
CA GLU A 47 -52.27 23.33 49.90
C GLU A 47 -53.52 23.21 49.02
N TYR A 48 -54.40 24.21 49.09
CA TYR A 48 -55.53 24.33 48.17
C TYR A 48 -55.01 24.68 46.77
N GLY A 49 -55.25 23.83 45.76
CA GLY A 49 -54.75 24.08 44.41
C GLY A 49 -54.71 22.86 43.51
N ILE A 50 -54.17 23.01 42.31
CA ILE A 50 -53.86 21.89 41.40
C ILE A 50 -52.42 21.45 41.67
N HIS A 51 -52.25 20.18 42.02
CA HIS A 51 -50.95 19.59 42.31
C HIS A 51 -50.61 18.51 41.28
N LYS A 52 -49.34 18.46 40.87
CA LYS A 52 -48.83 17.42 39.99
C LYS A 52 -48.48 16.19 40.83
N VAL A 53 -49.04 15.04 40.48
CA VAL A 53 -48.75 13.75 41.11
C VAL A 53 -48.15 12.83 40.06
N GLU A 54 -46.92 12.42 40.27
CA GLU A 54 -46.24 11.41 39.45
C GLU A 54 -46.24 10.08 40.21
N VAL A 55 -46.69 9.00 39.58
CA VAL A 55 -46.81 7.67 40.18
C VAL A 55 -46.08 6.66 39.31
N GLY A 56 -45.18 5.88 39.91
CA GLY A 56 -44.44 4.81 39.24
C GLY A 56 -44.46 3.51 40.05
N ALA A 57 -44.46 2.37 39.36
CA ALA A 57 -44.40 1.05 39.95
C ALA A 57 -43.56 0.11 39.07
N ASP A 58 -42.87 -0.85 39.67
CA ASP A 58 -42.08 -1.83 38.93
C ASP A 58 -42.98 -2.66 38.00
N GLY A 59 -42.58 -2.81 36.73
CA GLY A 59 -43.39 -3.51 35.73
C GLY A 59 -44.47 -2.65 35.07
N TYR A 60 -44.53 -1.35 35.33
CA TYR A 60 -45.54 -0.42 34.80
C TYR A 60 -44.92 0.84 34.21
N TYR A 61 -45.58 1.46 33.23
CA TYR A 61 -45.24 2.82 32.80
C TYR A 61 -45.66 3.83 33.88
N SER A 62 -44.78 4.76 34.25
CA SER A 62 -45.11 5.85 35.17
C SER A 62 -46.19 6.76 34.58
N ALA A 63 -47.09 7.27 35.41
CA ALA A 63 -48.16 8.19 35.02
C ALA A 63 -48.05 9.50 35.79
N ILE A 64 -48.42 10.60 35.11
CA ILE A 64 -48.50 11.94 35.68
C ILE A 64 -49.96 12.40 35.65
N GLU A 65 -50.47 12.82 36.78
CA GLU A 65 -51.84 13.31 36.95
C GLU A 65 -51.84 14.66 37.67
N TYR A 66 -52.70 15.57 37.20
CA TYR A 66 -52.92 16.85 37.87
C TYR A 66 -54.18 16.74 38.73
N VAL A 67 -54.01 16.82 40.04
CA VAL A 67 -55.08 16.63 41.02
C VAL A 67 -55.46 17.97 41.64
N TYR A 68 -56.73 18.33 41.52
CA TYR A 68 -57.28 19.51 42.18
C TYR A 68 -57.68 19.20 43.63
N VAL A 69 -56.93 19.75 44.59
CA VAL A 69 -57.09 19.56 46.02
C VAL A 69 -57.84 20.77 46.60
N TYR A 70 -59.09 20.55 46.99
CA TYR A 70 -59.96 21.56 47.64
C TYR A 70 -60.54 21.11 48.99
N ARG A 71 -60.25 19.85 49.35
CA ARG A 71 -60.56 19.16 50.61
C ARG A 71 -59.64 17.94 50.71
N ASP A 72 -59.83 17.09 51.71
CA ASP A 72 -59.21 15.75 51.70
C ASP A 72 -59.70 14.97 50.47
N VAL A 73 -58.77 14.60 49.59
CA VAL A 73 -59.06 14.02 48.28
C VAL A 73 -58.37 12.67 48.15
N GLU A 74 -59.08 11.70 47.60
CA GLU A 74 -58.52 10.43 47.17
C GLU A 74 -58.49 10.38 45.65
N LYS A 75 -57.33 10.01 45.08
CA LYS A 75 -57.12 9.86 43.65
C LYS A 75 -56.60 8.47 43.33
N ILE A 76 -57.27 7.82 42.37
CA ILE A 76 -56.80 6.59 41.75
C ILE A 76 -56.05 6.98 40.47
N VAL A 77 -54.82 6.49 40.34
CA VAL A 77 -53.98 6.65 39.15
C VAL A 77 -53.88 5.29 38.47
N TYR A 78 -54.23 5.25 37.18
CA TYR A 78 -54.16 4.03 36.38
C TYR A 78 -52.80 3.95 35.70
N LEU A 79 -52.08 2.86 35.94
CA LEU A 79 -50.79 2.56 35.32
C LEU A 79 -50.97 1.47 34.27
N THR A 80 -50.42 1.69 33.09
CA THR A 80 -50.41 0.67 32.03
C THR A 80 -49.26 -0.31 32.30
N PRO A 81 -49.51 -1.63 32.36
CA PRO A 81 -48.44 -2.60 32.53
C PRO A 81 -47.46 -2.51 31.38
N LEU A 82 -46.17 -2.66 31.67
CA LEU A 82 -45.17 -2.90 30.65
C LEU A 82 -45.55 -4.23 29.99
N GLU A 83 -45.77 -4.22 28.68
CA GLU A 83 -46.05 -5.46 27.95
C GLU A 83 -44.83 -6.39 28.11
N THR A 84 -44.95 -7.40 28.96
CA THR A 84 -44.08 -8.57 28.87
C THR A 84 -44.36 -9.18 27.52
N ALA A 85 -43.49 -8.92 26.55
CA ALA A 85 -43.59 -9.37 25.17
C ALA A 85 -43.77 -10.89 25.11
N THR A 86 -45.02 -11.34 25.16
CA THR A 86 -45.42 -12.66 24.69
C THR A 86 -45.52 -12.56 23.17
N GLY A 87 -44.41 -12.84 22.50
CA GLY A 87 -44.46 -13.58 21.25
C GLY A 87 -44.83 -12.85 19.96
N GLU A 88 -44.55 -11.55 19.80
CA GLU A 88 -44.41 -10.96 18.46
C GLU A 88 -43.10 -10.19 18.36
N GLN A 89 -42.22 -10.69 17.47
CA GLN A 89 -40.93 -10.12 17.17
C GLN A 89 -41.12 -8.72 16.58
N GLY A 90 -40.85 -7.69 17.39
CA GLY A 90 -40.59 -6.36 16.86
C GLY A 90 -39.44 -6.43 15.85
N VAL A 91 -39.57 -5.72 14.73
CA VAL A 91 -38.55 -5.66 13.67
C VAL A 91 -37.33 -4.93 14.20
N GLY A 92 -36.50 -5.64 14.96
CA GLY A 92 -35.19 -5.14 15.37
C GLY A 92 -34.28 -4.98 14.18
N ILE A 93 -33.30 -4.07 14.28
CA ILE A 93 -32.17 -4.04 13.34
C ILE A 93 -31.32 -5.27 13.65
N SER A 94 -31.69 -6.41 13.05
CA SER A 94 -30.91 -7.64 13.12
C SER A 94 -29.92 -7.66 11.97
N TYR A 95 -28.63 -7.66 12.29
CA TYR A 95 -27.58 -7.98 11.33
C TYR A 95 -27.39 -9.50 11.37
N PRO A 96 -27.91 -10.25 10.37
CA PRO A 96 -27.72 -11.69 10.38
C PRO A 96 -26.23 -12.02 10.29
N PRO A 97 -25.74 -13.00 11.06
CA PRO A 97 -24.38 -13.48 10.89
C PRO A 97 -24.21 -14.09 9.50
N HIS A 98 -23.05 -13.85 8.89
CA HIS A 98 -22.67 -14.49 7.63
C HIS A 98 -21.35 -15.25 7.78
N GLN A 99 -21.01 -16.05 6.77
CA GLN A 99 -19.74 -16.78 6.72
C GLN A 99 -18.65 -15.90 6.11
N VAL A 100 -17.56 -15.72 6.84
CA VAL A 100 -16.39 -14.96 6.42
C VAL A 100 -15.23 -15.91 6.22
N GLU A 101 -14.73 -16.01 4.99
CA GLU A 101 -13.54 -16.77 4.65
C GLU A 101 -12.29 -15.87 4.71
N PHE A 102 -11.27 -16.31 5.44
CA PHE A 102 -9.93 -15.73 5.42
C PHE A 102 -9.01 -16.64 4.64
N ALA A 103 -8.59 -16.20 3.45
CA ALA A 103 -7.56 -16.87 2.65
C ALA A 103 -6.18 -16.30 3.01
N CYS A 104 -5.38 -17.09 3.73
CA CYS A 104 -4.00 -16.76 4.09
C CYS A 104 -3.08 -17.13 2.93
N VAL A 105 -2.40 -16.13 2.36
CA VAL A 105 -1.49 -16.32 1.22
C VAL A 105 -0.14 -15.68 1.47
N ASP A 106 0.90 -16.15 0.78
CA ASP A 106 2.21 -15.49 0.76
C ASP A 106 2.22 -14.25 -0.18
N MET A 107 3.38 -13.59 -0.29
CA MET A 107 3.55 -12.42 -1.16
C MET A 107 3.38 -12.73 -2.66
N PHE A 108 3.42 -14.00 -3.05
CA PHE A 108 3.26 -14.48 -4.42
C PHE A 108 1.86 -15.06 -4.67
N GLY A 109 0.97 -15.02 -3.67
CA GLY A 109 -0.38 -15.55 -3.76
C GLY A 109 -0.50 -17.07 -3.53
N ASN A 110 0.56 -17.74 -3.08
CA ASN A 110 0.48 -19.16 -2.74
C ASN A 110 -0.23 -19.36 -1.39
N PRO A 111 -1.07 -20.40 -1.24
CA PRO A 111 -1.83 -20.64 -0.02
C PRO A 111 -0.93 -21.09 1.15
N LEU A 112 -1.19 -20.55 2.34
CA LEU A 112 -0.47 -20.88 3.58
C LEU A 112 -1.31 -21.80 4.47
N VAL A 113 -0.88 -23.06 4.57
CA VAL A 113 -1.54 -24.12 5.35
C VAL A 113 -1.08 -24.07 6.81
N ASN A 114 -1.94 -24.49 7.75
CA ASN A 114 -1.66 -24.58 9.18
C ASN A 114 -1.35 -23.23 9.86
N VAL A 115 -1.92 -22.12 9.36
CA VAL A 115 -1.89 -20.84 10.07
C VAL A 115 -3.00 -20.85 11.11
N TYR A 116 -2.65 -20.65 12.38
CA TYR A 116 -3.61 -20.47 13.47
C TYR A 116 -4.24 -19.08 13.36
N VAL A 117 -5.56 -19.04 13.27
CA VAL A 117 -6.34 -17.80 13.16
C VAL A 117 -7.27 -17.70 14.36
N GLU A 118 -7.23 -16.55 15.02
CA GLU A 118 -8.02 -16.24 16.20
C GLU A 118 -8.70 -14.89 16.02
N ALA A 119 -10.02 -14.87 15.94
CA ALA A 119 -10.83 -13.66 15.82
C ALA A 119 -11.52 -13.35 17.16
N THR A 120 -11.17 -12.20 17.73
CA THR A 120 -11.71 -11.71 19.00
C THR A 120 -12.57 -10.47 18.74
N PRO A 121 -13.85 -10.43 19.14
CA PRO A 121 -14.66 -9.23 19.02
C PRO A 121 -14.16 -8.15 19.99
N ILE A 122 -13.98 -6.91 19.50
CA ILE A 122 -13.43 -5.79 20.28
C ILE A 122 -14.41 -4.63 20.48
N SER A 123 -15.29 -4.36 19.50
CA SER A 123 -16.22 -3.24 19.59
C SER A 123 -17.46 -3.47 18.73
N THR A 124 -18.61 -2.93 19.15
CA THR A 124 -19.85 -2.95 18.37
C THR A 124 -20.41 -1.54 18.26
N THR A 125 -20.98 -1.19 17.11
CA THR A 125 -21.70 0.08 16.92
C THR A 125 -23.10 0.05 17.53
N THR A 126 -23.59 -1.13 17.94
CA THR A 126 -24.98 -1.31 18.40
C THR A 126 -25.15 -1.15 19.92
N GLY A 127 -24.08 -1.32 20.71
CA GLY A 127 -24.11 -1.16 22.18
C GLY A 127 -24.34 0.27 22.68
N ALA A 128 -24.16 1.28 21.83
CA ALA A 128 -24.46 2.68 22.18
C ALA A 128 -25.97 3.00 22.21
N TRP A 129 -26.82 2.12 21.65
CA TRP A 129 -28.27 2.31 21.52
C TRP A 129 -29.09 1.40 22.44
N ASP A 130 -28.44 0.63 23.31
CA ASP A 130 -29.10 -0.35 24.20
C ASP A 130 -30.22 0.28 25.03
N TRP A 131 -30.03 1.52 25.49
CA TRP A 131 -31.06 2.24 26.24
C TRP A 131 -32.30 2.56 25.38
N LEU A 132 -32.12 2.88 24.09
CA LEU A 132 -33.22 3.18 23.16
C LEU A 132 -33.91 1.88 22.73
N LEU A 133 -33.14 0.83 22.46
CA LEU A 133 -33.65 -0.48 22.08
C LEU A 133 -34.45 -1.11 23.23
N ASN A 134 -33.97 -0.98 24.48
CA ASN A 134 -34.72 -1.37 25.68
C ASN A 134 -36.01 -0.55 25.86
N LEU A 135 -36.00 0.75 25.53
CA LEU A 135 -37.21 1.61 25.59
C LEU A 135 -38.31 1.15 24.62
N PHE A 136 -37.93 0.57 23.48
CA PHE A 136 -38.86 0.05 22.46
C PHE A 136 -39.08 -1.48 22.52
N GLY A 137 -38.57 -2.17 23.55
CA GLY A 137 -38.70 -3.62 23.68
C GLY A 137 -37.99 -4.42 22.59
N ILE A 138 -37.07 -3.80 21.85
CA ILE A 138 -36.30 -4.43 20.78
C ILE A 138 -35.08 -5.10 21.43
N ARG A 139 -35.00 -6.43 21.33
CA ARG A 139 -33.81 -7.18 21.76
C ARG A 139 -32.76 -7.15 20.67
N ASN A 140 -31.55 -6.75 21.03
CA ASN A 140 -30.40 -6.83 20.14
C ASN A 140 -29.72 -8.20 20.29
N GLU A 141 -30.09 -9.16 19.45
CA GLU A 141 -29.49 -10.51 19.43
C GLU A 141 -27.99 -10.50 19.14
N SER A 142 -27.48 -9.41 18.57
CA SER A 142 -26.06 -9.29 18.28
C SER A 142 -25.23 -9.21 19.58
N ILE A 143 -25.67 -8.47 20.60
CA ILE A 143 -24.91 -8.23 21.85
C ILE A 143 -24.73 -9.49 22.72
N SER A 144 -25.69 -10.42 22.72
CA SER A 144 -25.60 -11.64 23.53
C SER A 144 -24.57 -12.65 22.99
N TYR A 145 -24.28 -12.64 21.69
CA TYR A 145 -23.21 -13.44 21.10
C TYR A 145 -21.81 -12.83 21.38
N TYR A 146 -21.74 -11.50 21.55
CA TYR A 146 -20.48 -10.75 21.51
C TYR A 146 -19.63 -10.76 22.78
N THR A 147 -20.20 -11.01 23.95
CA THR A 147 -19.51 -10.70 25.20
C THR A 147 -18.50 -11.76 25.66
N ASN A 148 -18.36 -12.91 24.97
CA ASN A 148 -17.43 -13.95 25.44
C ASN A 148 -17.00 -15.05 24.42
N GLN A 149 -17.13 -14.82 23.11
CA GLN A 149 -16.77 -15.84 22.11
C GLN A 149 -15.60 -15.39 21.24
N THR A 150 -14.41 -15.94 21.53
CA THR A 150 -13.27 -15.93 20.61
C THR A 150 -13.44 -17.08 19.62
N LEU A 151 -13.38 -16.78 18.32
CA LEU A 151 -13.41 -17.77 17.26
C LEU A 151 -11.98 -18.18 16.91
N ASN A 152 -11.68 -19.47 16.90
CA ASN A 152 -10.35 -19.96 16.57
C ASN A 152 -10.38 -21.16 15.63
N GLY A 153 -9.27 -21.36 14.91
CA GLY A 153 -9.05 -22.52 14.06
C GLY A 153 -7.76 -22.41 13.25
N THR A 154 -7.51 -23.39 12.40
CA THR A 154 -6.33 -23.44 11.53
C THR A 154 -6.73 -23.49 10.07
N THR A 155 -5.95 -22.85 9.20
CA THR A 155 -6.21 -22.87 7.75
C THR A 155 -6.12 -24.27 7.15
N ASP A 156 -7.01 -24.55 6.18
CA ASP A 156 -7.08 -25.80 5.43
C ASP A 156 -5.96 -25.91 4.37
N SER A 157 -5.99 -26.97 3.56
CA SER A 157 -5.02 -27.19 2.47
C SER A 157 -5.06 -26.13 1.36
N ARG A 158 -6.11 -25.30 1.29
CA ARG A 158 -6.24 -24.15 0.40
C ARG A 158 -5.76 -22.86 1.06
N GLY A 159 -5.24 -22.93 2.30
CA GLY A 159 -4.84 -21.78 3.09
C GLY A 159 -6.03 -20.95 3.60
N ALA A 160 -7.24 -21.51 3.60
CA ALA A 160 -8.46 -20.80 3.95
C ALA A 160 -9.05 -21.26 5.29
N ILE A 161 -9.73 -20.35 5.99
CA ILE A 161 -10.56 -20.67 7.16
C ILE A 161 -11.83 -19.83 7.13
N THR A 162 -12.96 -20.44 7.49
CA THR A 162 -14.26 -19.76 7.49
C THR A 162 -14.81 -19.65 8.90
N PHE A 163 -15.26 -18.46 9.27
CA PHE A 163 -15.89 -18.16 10.55
C PHE A 163 -17.28 -17.57 10.35
N VAL A 164 -18.18 -17.81 11.30
CA VAL A 164 -19.48 -17.13 11.33
C VAL A 164 -19.29 -15.83 12.10
N MET A 165 -19.42 -14.69 11.42
CA MET A 165 -19.21 -13.37 11.99
C MET A 165 -20.38 -12.44 11.64
N MET A 166 -20.53 -11.32 12.34
CA MET A 166 -21.54 -10.31 11.98
C MET A 166 -20.93 -8.96 11.66
N GLU A 167 -21.57 -8.28 10.72
CA GLU A 167 -21.04 -7.09 10.07
C GLU A 167 -20.96 -5.84 10.95
N ASN A 168 -21.71 -5.81 12.05
CA ASN A 168 -21.81 -4.67 12.96
C ASN A 168 -20.77 -4.70 14.09
N VAL A 169 -19.84 -5.66 14.05
CA VAL A 169 -18.75 -5.77 15.02
C VAL A 169 -17.39 -5.78 14.39
N GLU A 170 -16.51 -5.07 15.09
CA GLU A 170 -15.09 -5.06 14.85
C GLU A 170 -14.45 -6.27 15.52
N TYR A 171 -13.74 -7.06 14.73
CA TYR A 171 -12.96 -8.19 15.20
C TYR A 171 -11.48 -7.87 15.07
N GLU A 172 -10.73 -8.16 16.13
CA GLU A 172 -9.28 -8.27 16.09
C GLU A 172 -8.92 -9.70 15.72
N VAL A 173 -8.34 -9.89 14.53
CA VAL A 173 -7.99 -11.20 13.98
C VAL A 173 -6.47 -11.38 14.01
N ARG A 174 -6.02 -12.36 14.77
CA ARG A 174 -4.61 -12.72 14.96
C ARG A 174 -4.26 -13.97 14.16
N PHE A 175 -3.20 -13.88 13.36
CA PHE A 175 -2.65 -14.94 12.52
C PHE A 175 -1.29 -15.35 13.06
N VAL A 176 -1.15 -16.62 13.45
CA VAL A 176 0.09 -17.16 14.03
C VAL A 176 0.51 -18.44 13.33
N ASN A 177 1.80 -18.52 12.99
CA ASN A 177 2.42 -19.78 12.61
C ASN A 177 3.89 -19.73 13.08
N GLU A 178 4.20 -20.48 14.14
CA GLU A 178 5.54 -20.47 14.75
C GLU A 178 6.61 -21.05 13.79
N SER A 179 6.25 -22.04 12.97
CA SER A 179 7.18 -22.66 12.02
C SER A 179 7.59 -21.72 10.89
N LEU A 180 6.71 -20.79 10.51
CA LEU A 180 6.96 -19.78 9.47
C LEU A 180 7.32 -18.41 10.07
N GLY A 181 7.40 -18.28 11.40
CA GLY A 181 7.65 -17.01 12.08
C GLY A 181 6.55 -15.96 11.84
N ILE A 182 5.31 -16.37 11.59
CA ILE A 182 4.19 -15.45 11.32
C ILE A 182 3.53 -15.06 12.65
N ASN A 183 3.43 -13.76 12.92
CA ASN A 183 2.61 -13.18 14.00
C ASN A 183 2.07 -11.83 13.53
N LYS A 184 0.84 -11.81 13.01
CA LYS A 184 0.20 -10.61 12.46
C LYS A 184 -1.19 -10.45 13.04
N THR A 185 -1.56 -9.22 13.40
CA THR A 185 -2.90 -8.88 13.88
C THR A 185 -3.51 -7.83 12.95
N ILE A 186 -4.78 -8.00 12.61
CA ILE A 186 -5.57 -7.03 11.84
C ILE A 186 -6.87 -6.72 12.58
N ARG A 187 -7.50 -5.59 12.27
CA ARG A 187 -8.83 -5.24 12.76
C ARG A 187 -9.76 -5.05 11.58
N ILE A 188 -10.90 -5.72 11.60
CA ILE A 188 -11.87 -5.66 10.50
C ILE A 188 -13.30 -5.61 11.00
N TYR A 189 -14.16 -4.96 10.22
CA TYR A 189 -15.59 -5.23 10.20
C TYR A 189 -15.85 -6.20 9.04
N PRO A 190 -16.45 -7.38 9.28
CA PRO A 190 -16.69 -8.37 8.25
C PRO A 190 -17.87 -7.90 7.38
N LYS A 191 -17.58 -7.08 6.38
CA LYS A 191 -18.55 -6.57 5.39
C LYS A 191 -18.57 -7.39 4.11
N ALA A 192 -17.60 -8.29 3.95
CA ALA A 192 -17.45 -9.16 2.79
C ALA A 192 -17.34 -10.61 3.25
N ASP A 193 -17.77 -11.52 2.37
CA ASP A 193 -17.72 -12.96 2.64
C ASP A 193 -16.31 -13.56 2.49
N HIS A 194 -15.37 -12.83 1.86
CA HIS A 194 -14.02 -13.30 1.58
C HIS A 194 -12.96 -12.21 1.77
N TYR A 195 -11.92 -12.52 2.54
CA TYR A 195 -10.75 -11.67 2.79
C TYR A 195 -9.46 -12.41 2.45
N THR A 196 -8.68 -11.84 1.52
CA THR A 196 -7.32 -12.32 1.25
C THR A 196 -6.33 -11.63 2.18
N VAL A 197 -5.65 -12.42 3.02
CA VAL A 197 -4.67 -11.94 3.99
C VAL A 197 -3.28 -12.36 3.55
N ILE A 198 -2.50 -11.37 3.11
CA ILE A 198 -1.09 -11.59 2.76
C ILE A 198 -0.28 -11.64 4.06
N LEU A 199 0.32 -12.80 4.32
CA LEU A 199 1.18 -13.07 5.46
C LEU A 199 2.60 -13.29 4.96
N THR A 200 3.48 -12.34 5.27
CA THR A 200 4.91 -12.49 5.04
C THR A 200 5.51 -13.23 6.24
N PRO A 201 6.19 -14.37 6.05
CA PRO A 201 7.00 -14.95 7.11
C PRO A 201 8.00 -13.89 7.57
N VAL A 202 8.21 -13.79 8.89
CA VAL A 202 9.31 -12.97 9.43
C VAL A 202 10.59 -13.71 9.07
N THR A 203 11.01 -13.58 7.82
CA THR A 203 12.40 -13.78 7.48
C THR A 203 13.13 -12.73 8.29
N SER A 204 14.03 -13.16 9.17
CA SER A 204 15.05 -12.29 9.76
C SER A 204 15.48 -11.34 8.67
N SER A 205 15.34 -10.02 8.91
CA SER A 205 15.64 -8.98 7.93
C SER A 205 16.89 -9.40 7.20
N ILE A 206 16.74 -9.81 5.93
CA ILE A 206 17.90 -10.17 5.13
C ILE A 206 18.58 -8.83 4.95
N VAL A 207 19.58 -8.58 5.80
CA VAL A 207 20.38 -7.36 5.80
C VAL A 207 20.95 -7.30 4.40
N SER A 208 20.36 -6.46 3.54
CA SER A 208 20.87 -6.30 2.19
C SER A 208 22.16 -5.50 2.31
N SER A 209 23.15 -5.84 1.50
CA SER A 209 24.34 -5.01 1.36
C SER A 209 23.99 -3.58 0.96
N GLU A 210 22.86 -3.38 0.28
CA GLU A 210 22.39 -2.07 -0.19
C GLU A 210 22.00 -1.12 0.96
N ASP A 211 21.70 -1.65 2.14
CA ASP A 211 21.37 -0.85 3.33
C ASP A 211 22.64 -0.25 3.99
N TYR A 212 23.81 -0.86 3.77
CA TYR A 212 25.05 -0.53 4.49
C TYR A 212 26.19 -0.06 3.58
N ILE A 213 26.15 -0.46 2.31
CA ILE A 213 27.15 -0.15 1.30
C ILE A 213 26.48 0.73 0.25
N THR A 214 26.99 1.95 0.10
CA THR A 214 26.59 2.88 -0.95
C THR A 214 27.73 3.04 -1.94
N PHE A 215 27.43 2.97 -3.23
CA PHE A 215 28.41 3.15 -4.29
C PHE A 215 27.84 4.05 -5.39
N ASN A 216 28.72 4.79 -6.06
CA ASN A 216 28.38 5.62 -7.20
C ASN A 216 29.43 5.44 -8.30
N LEU A 217 28.98 5.01 -9.48
CA LEU A 217 29.77 4.92 -10.70
C LEU A 217 29.38 6.05 -11.65
N SER A 218 30.20 7.10 -11.68
CA SER A 218 29.98 8.28 -12.50
C SER A 218 31.03 8.38 -13.61
N TYR A 219 30.73 9.18 -14.62
CA TYR A 219 31.68 9.57 -15.65
C TYR A 219 31.51 11.06 -15.97
N GLU A 220 32.59 11.70 -16.38
CA GLU A 220 32.61 13.10 -16.79
C GLU A 220 33.41 13.24 -18.09
N ILE A 221 32.87 13.97 -19.07
CA ILE A 221 33.53 14.23 -20.35
C ILE A 221 34.28 15.55 -20.22
N ILE A 222 35.59 15.52 -20.45
CA ILE A 222 36.48 16.68 -20.35
C ILE A 222 36.87 17.09 -21.78
N ASN A 223 36.49 18.31 -22.15
CA ASN A 223 36.86 18.95 -23.43
C ASN A 223 36.58 18.12 -24.69
N GLU A 224 35.62 17.18 -24.66
CA GLU A 224 35.30 16.24 -25.76
C GLU A 224 36.48 15.37 -26.25
N GLU A 225 37.60 15.34 -25.52
CA GLU A 225 38.80 14.57 -25.86
C GLU A 225 39.06 13.45 -24.86
N GLU A 226 38.58 13.58 -23.63
CA GLU A 226 38.82 12.63 -22.54
C GLU A 226 37.55 12.38 -21.72
N ILE A 227 37.48 11.20 -21.10
CA ILE A 227 36.44 10.81 -20.15
C ILE A 227 37.10 10.38 -18.87
N THR A 228 36.69 10.98 -17.76
CA THR A 228 37.08 10.52 -16.43
C THR A 228 36.01 9.57 -15.90
N LEU A 229 36.40 8.33 -15.64
CA LEU A 229 35.56 7.29 -15.06
C LEU A 229 35.84 7.22 -13.56
N SER A 230 34.80 7.34 -12.74
CA SER A 230 34.95 7.50 -11.29
C SER A 230 34.12 6.46 -10.52
N LEU A 231 34.66 6.05 -9.38
CA LEU A 231 34.00 5.26 -8.35
C LEU A 231 34.08 6.01 -7.02
N VAL A 232 32.94 6.14 -6.36
CA VAL A 232 32.85 6.45 -4.93
C VAL A 232 32.21 5.25 -4.25
N TYR A 233 32.88 4.66 -3.28
CA TYR A 233 32.41 3.51 -2.51
C TYR A 233 32.46 3.85 -1.03
N ASN A 234 31.37 3.60 -0.31
CA ASN A 234 31.26 3.85 1.11
C ASN A 234 30.55 2.68 1.81
N ASP A 235 31.25 2.07 2.76
CA ASP A 235 30.81 0.98 3.61
C ASP A 235 30.71 1.49 5.06
N SER A 236 29.48 1.60 5.54
CA SER A 236 29.17 2.07 6.90
C SER A 236 29.58 1.08 8.00
N LEU A 237 29.78 -0.20 7.68
CA LEU A 237 30.18 -1.24 8.62
C LEU A 237 31.69 -1.43 8.69
N ALA A 238 32.46 -0.78 7.79
CA ALA A 238 33.91 -0.88 7.70
C ALA A 238 34.42 -2.34 7.71
N GLN A 239 33.72 -3.21 6.98
CA GLN A 239 33.91 -4.66 6.97
C GLN A 239 34.34 -5.20 5.59
N THR A 240 34.58 -4.30 4.63
CA THR A 240 35.17 -4.57 3.32
C THR A 240 36.67 -4.87 3.46
N GLN A 241 37.07 -6.09 3.12
CA GLN A 241 38.47 -6.54 3.22
C GLN A 241 39.27 -6.19 1.98
N ASN A 242 38.71 -6.43 0.79
CA ASN A 242 39.35 -6.16 -0.48
C ASN A 242 38.39 -5.40 -1.38
N LEU A 243 38.88 -4.39 -2.08
CA LEU A 243 38.14 -3.69 -3.13
C LEU A 243 39.06 -3.46 -4.31
N THR A 244 38.65 -3.94 -5.48
CA THR A 244 39.35 -3.79 -6.74
C THR A 244 38.52 -2.89 -7.65
N PHE A 245 39.08 -1.75 -8.03
CA PHE A 245 38.55 -0.92 -9.11
C PHE A 245 39.22 -1.35 -10.42
N PHE A 246 38.43 -1.51 -11.48
CA PHE A 246 38.92 -1.93 -12.79
C PHE A 246 38.27 -1.13 -13.92
N VAL A 247 39.03 -0.96 -14.99
CA VAL A 247 38.60 -0.34 -16.25
C VAL A 247 39.06 -1.20 -17.42
N TYR A 248 38.13 -1.54 -18.29
CA TYR A 248 38.34 -2.29 -19.52
C TYR A 248 37.98 -1.44 -20.73
N ASN A 249 38.70 -1.65 -21.84
CA ASN A 249 38.25 -1.29 -23.18
C ASN A 249 37.83 -2.58 -23.89
N SER A 250 36.51 -2.73 -24.11
CA SER A 250 35.84 -3.92 -24.61
C SER A 250 36.21 -5.22 -23.87
N THR A 251 37.38 -5.81 -24.15
CA THR A 251 37.91 -7.05 -23.53
C THR A 251 39.30 -6.89 -22.92
N SER A 252 39.97 -5.75 -23.15
CA SER A 252 41.33 -5.47 -22.69
C SER A 252 41.32 -4.70 -21.37
N LEU A 253 42.09 -5.14 -20.38
CA LEU A 253 42.25 -4.42 -19.11
C LEU A 253 43.13 -3.18 -19.34
N LEU A 254 42.58 -2.00 -19.06
CA LEU A 254 43.30 -0.73 -19.13
C LEU A 254 43.92 -0.34 -17.79
N TYR A 255 43.13 -0.47 -16.72
CA TYR A 255 43.52 -0.03 -15.40
C TYR A 255 42.94 -0.94 -14.32
N GLN A 256 43.73 -1.19 -13.29
CA GLN A 256 43.29 -1.90 -12.10
C GLN A 256 43.99 -1.33 -10.87
N GLN A 257 43.22 -1.09 -9.82
CA GLN A 257 43.74 -0.67 -8.51
C GLN A 257 43.07 -1.46 -7.40
N ASN A 258 43.88 -1.98 -6.48
CA ASN A 258 43.41 -2.77 -5.34
C ASN A 258 43.55 -1.95 -4.05
N PHE A 259 42.53 -2.04 -3.21
CA PHE A 259 42.44 -1.45 -1.89
C PHE A 259 42.18 -2.55 -0.87
N THR A 260 42.79 -2.44 0.31
CA THR A 260 42.65 -3.44 1.38
C THR A 260 42.19 -2.78 2.67
N ASN A 261 41.25 -3.40 3.37
CA ASN A 261 40.64 -2.94 4.62
C ASN A 261 40.19 -1.48 4.57
N VAL A 262 39.32 -1.17 3.62
CA VAL A 262 38.83 0.20 3.35
C VAL A 262 37.35 0.32 3.63
N SER A 263 36.94 1.43 4.25
CA SER A 263 35.53 1.78 4.44
C SER A 263 35.05 2.81 3.41
N ASN A 264 35.90 3.74 2.98
CA ASN A 264 35.56 4.74 1.98
C ASN A 264 36.68 4.83 0.93
N VAL A 265 36.31 4.76 -0.35
CA VAL A 265 37.22 4.85 -1.48
C VAL A 265 36.64 5.80 -2.52
N SER A 266 37.45 6.76 -2.96
CA SER A 266 37.21 7.53 -4.17
C SER A 266 38.39 7.34 -5.11
N VAL A 267 38.10 6.83 -6.31
CA VAL A 267 39.11 6.57 -7.35
C VAL A 267 38.55 7.00 -8.70
N SER A 268 39.41 7.55 -9.54
CA SER A 268 39.08 7.92 -10.90
C SER A 268 40.20 7.55 -11.86
N TYR A 269 39.84 7.27 -13.11
CA TYR A 269 40.77 6.98 -14.20
C TYR A 269 40.29 7.62 -15.50
N THR A 270 41.20 8.27 -16.22
CA THR A 270 40.89 9.01 -17.44
C THR A 270 41.21 8.17 -18.68
N VAL A 271 40.25 8.09 -19.60
CA VAL A 271 40.33 7.37 -20.88
C VAL A 271 40.05 8.33 -22.04
N PRO A 272 40.56 8.06 -23.26
CA PRO A 272 40.31 8.96 -24.39
C PRO A 272 38.86 8.89 -24.90
N TYR A 273 38.26 10.04 -25.20
CA TYR A 273 36.96 10.17 -25.84
C TYR A 273 37.10 9.94 -27.35
N LYS A 274 36.87 8.71 -27.81
CA LYS A 274 36.92 8.35 -29.23
C LYS A 274 35.62 7.67 -29.64
N ALA A 275 35.01 8.14 -30.73
CA ALA A 275 33.78 7.57 -31.25
C ALA A 275 33.94 6.08 -31.56
N GLY A 276 33.00 5.28 -31.06
CA GLY A 276 32.99 3.82 -31.23
C GLY A 276 33.77 3.01 -30.22
N GLU A 277 34.52 3.64 -29.31
CA GLU A 277 35.12 2.94 -28.18
C GLU A 277 34.05 2.57 -27.12
N GLU A 278 34.28 1.45 -26.46
CA GLU A 278 33.42 0.93 -25.40
C GLU A 278 34.24 0.70 -24.15
N TYR A 279 33.89 1.42 -23.09
CA TYR A 279 34.56 1.34 -21.80
C TYR A 279 33.64 0.66 -20.79
N MET A 280 34.17 -0.35 -20.11
CA MET A 280 33.51 -0.98 -18.97
C MET A 280 34.33 -0.68 -17.72
N TRP A 281 33.71 -0.09 -16.71
CA TRP A 281 34.37 0.14 -15.42
C TRP A 281 33.47 -0.27 -14.28
N GLY A 282 34.08 -0.63 -13.17
CA GLY A 282 33.36 -1.14 -12.04
C GLY A 282 34.26 -1.45 -10.87
N TYR A 283 33.68 -2.13 -9.90
CA TYR A 283 34.40 -2.63 -8.76
C TYR A 283 34.02 -4.07 -8.44
N SER A 284 34.95 -4.77 -7.81
CA SER A 284 34.74 -6.04 -7.15
C SER A 284 35.25 -5.91 -5.73
N ALA A 285 34.41 -6.16 -4.75
CA ALA A 285 34.72 -6.04 -3.33
C ALA A 285 34.40 -7.34 -2.59
N PHE A 286 35.21 -7.68 -1.59
CA PHE A 286 34.96 -8.78 -0.67
C PHE A 286 34.60 -8.21 0.71
N HIS A 287 33.36 -8.43 1.13
CA HIS A 287 32.86 -7.99 2.42
C HIS A 287 32.71 -9.18 3.38
N SER A 288 33.24 -9.07 4.58
CA SER A 288 33.25 -10.19 5.56
C SER A 288 31.85 -10.75 5.89
N ARG A 289 30.82 -9.90 5.86
CA ARG A 289 29.42 -10.28 6.11
C ARG A 289 28.63 -10.70 4.87
N PHE A 290 28.95 -10.15 3.69
CA PHE A 290 28.10 -10.26 2.50
C PHE A 290 28.76 -11.05 1.36
N GLY A 291 30.03 -11.44 1.50
CA GLY A 291 30.79 -12.18 0.49
C GLY A 291 31.31 -11.28 -0.64
N GLU A 292 31.47 -11.87 -1.82
CA GLU A 292 31.90 -11.15 -3.02
C GLU A 292 30.75 -10.32 -3.61
N MET A 293 31.02 -9.05 -3.87
CA MET A 293 30.07 -8.09 -4.40
C MET A 293 30.72 -7.34 -5.55
N GLY A 294 29.98 -7.05 -6.60
CA GLY A 294 30.54 -6.30 -7.71
C GLY A 294 29.48 -5.69 -8.59
N ARG A 295 29.80 -4.53 -9.14
CA ARG A 295 28.97 -3.82 -10.12
C ARG A 295 29.86 -3.20 -11.18
N SER A 296 29.39 -3.27 -12.41
CA SER A 296 30.04 -2.67 -13.57
C SER A 296 29.04 -1.83 -14.34
N ARG A 297 29.55 -0.79 -14.99
CA ARG A 297 28.83 0.05 -15.93
C ARG A 297 29.58 0.01 -17.26
N ILE A 298 28.81 0.07 -18.34
CA ILE A 298 29.32 0.12 -19.70
C ILE A 298 28.95 1.48 -20.29
N LEU A 299 29.91 2.13 -20.93
CA LEU A 299 29.75 3.35 -21.69
C LEU A 299 30.24 3.10 -23.12
N ARG A 300 29.34 3.29 -24.08
CA ARG A 300 29.66 3.26 -25.51
C ARG A 300 29.59 4.68 -26.04
N ILE A 301 30.68 5.14 -26.65
CA ILE A 301 30.72 6.48 -27.24
C ILE A 301 30.08 6.38 -28.64
N ALA A 302 28.90 6.99 -28.78
CA ALA A 302 28.14 6.94 -30.02
C ALA A 302 28.85 7.70 -31.15
N TRP A 303 28.65 7.20 -32.37
CA TRP A 303 29.00 7.89 -33.61
C TRP A 303 27.94 8.94 -33.94
N PHE A 304 28.23 9.86 -34.87
CA PHE A 304 27.22 10.80 -35.37
C PHE A 304 25.97 10.08 -35.90
N LEU A 305 26.14 8.93 -36.55
CA LEU A 305 25.06 8.01 -36.90
C LEU A 305 25.43 6.60 -36.43
N ASP A 306 24.91 6.24 -35.27
CA ASP A 306 25.16 4.95 -34.63
C ASP A 306 23.96 4.02 -34.79
N LEU A 307 24.15 2.93 -35.51
CA LEU A 307 23.14 1.90 -35.76
C LEU A 307 23.06 0.85 -34.64
N GLY A 308 23.84 1.00 -33.56
CA GLY A 308 23.88 0.04 -32.45
C GLY A 308 24.62 -1.26 -32.78
N ILE A 309 25.26 -1.35 -33.94
CA ILE A 309 26.04 -2.51 -34.39
C ILE A 309 27.54 -2.22 -34.36
N SER A 310 28.37 -3.27 -34.33
CA SER A 310 29.83 -3.11 -34.22
C SER A 310 30.42 -2.39 -35.44
N ARG A 311 31.51 -1.66 -35.22
CA ARG A 311 32.19 -0.87 -36.27
C ARG A 311 32.56 -1.71 -37.49
N THR A 312 33.01 -2.94 -37.27
CA THR A 312 33.40 -3.87 -38.34
C THR A 312 32.26 -4.08 -39.33
N TYR A 313 31.03 -4.27 -38.83
CA TYR A 313 29.86 -4.43 -39.69
C TYR A 313 29.48 -3.12 -40.40
N CYS A 314 29.55 -1.97 -39.72
CA CYS A 314 29.33 -0.67 -40.37
C CYS A 314 30.33 -0.43 -41.52
N THR A 315 31.60 -0.80 -41.35
CA THR A 315 32.62 -0.71 -42.40
C THR A 315 32.27 -1.60 -43.59
N TRP A 316 31.84 -2.84 -43.37
CA TRP A 316 31.39 -3.73 -44.46
C TRP A 316 30.15 -3.20 -45.19
N ILE A 317 29.19 -2.63 -44.46
CA ILE A 317 28.00 -2.01 -45.05
C ILE A 317 28.40 -0.79 -45.90
N ALA A 318 29.28 0.07 -45.41
CA ALA A 318 29.78 1.22 -46.16
C ALA A 318 30.47 0.77 -47.47
N ILE A 319 31.32 -0.25 -47.40
CA ILE A 319 31.99 -0.82 -48.58
C ILE A 319 30.97 -1.38 -49.58
N ALA A 320 29.97 -2.12 -49.11
CA ALA A 320 28.92 -2.68 -49.98
C ALA A 320 28.12 -1.59 -50.70
N ILE A 321 27.74 -0.51 -49.98
CA ILE A 321 27.05 0.64 -50.58
C ILE A 321 27.94 1.34 -51.60
N ILE A 322 29.23 1.56 -51.29
CA ILE A 322 30.18 2.17 -52.22
C ILE A 322 30.36 1.33 -53.49
N LEU A 323 30.47 0.00 -53.35
CA LEU A 323 30.60 -0.91 -54.49
C LEU A 323 29.34 -0.88 -55.35
N PHE A 324 28.16 -0.92 -54.72
CA PHE A 324 26.87 -0.79 -55.41
C PHE A 324 26.76 0.55 -56.17
N LEU A 325 27.07 1.68 -55.53
CA LEU A 325 27.07 2.99 -56.17
C LEU A 325 28.08 3.08 -57.32
N THR A 326 29.24 2.43 -57.19
CA THR A 326 30.25 2.36 -58.25
C THR A 326 29.71 1.59 -59.46
N ALA A 327 28.98 0.49 -59.23
CA ALA A 327 28.37 -0.32 -60.28
C ALA A 327 27.23 0.39 -61.04
N MET A 328 26.64 1.45 -60.47
CA MET A 328 25.60 2.24 -61.15
C MET A 328 26.16 3.13 -62.27
N PHE A 329 27.48 3.37 -62.31
CA PHE A 329 28.10 4.16 -63.37
C PHE A 329 28.36 3.27 -64.60
N SER A 330 27.81 3.69 -65.74
CA SER A 330 28.04 3.07 -67.05
C SER A 330 29.26 3.71 -67.73
N PHE A 331 29.75 3.13 -68.83
CA PHE A 331 30.92 3.60 -69.58
C PHE A 331 30.86 5.10 -69.93
N THR A 332 29.66 5.61 -70.23
CA THR A 332 29.40 7.02 -70.55
C THR A 332 29.38 7.93 -69.32
N THR A 333 29.02 7.43 -68.14
CA THR A 333 28.85 8.22 -66.90
C THR A 333 30.00 8.03 -65.90
N VAL A 334 30.91 7.08 -66.12
CA VAL A 334 32.09 6.79 -65.27
C VAL A 334 32.92 8.04 -64.94
N LYS A 335 32.96 9.04 -65.81
CA LYS A 335 33.69 10.30 -65.54
C LYS A 335 33.18 11.00 -64.28
N PHE A 336 31.87 11.01 -64.03
CA PHE A 336 31.29 11.57 -62.81
C PHE A 336 31.58 10.70 -61.59
N GLY A 337 31.67 9.38 -61.78
CA GLY A 337 32.00 8.42 -60.73
C GLY A 337 33.39 8.64 -60.10
N TYR A 338 34.37 9.10 -60.88
CA TYR A 338 35.73 9.39 -60.39
C TYR A 338 35.75 10.39 -59.22
N VAL A 339 34.80 11.33 -59.18
CA VAL A 339 34.70 12.33 -58.12
C VAL A 339 33.60 11.98 -57.12
N ALA A 340 32.46 11.48 -57.60
CA ALA A 340 31.30 11.17 -56.75
C ALA A 340 31.59 10.07 -55.73
N ILE A 341 32.31 9.00 -56.11
CA ILE A 341 32.58 7.87 -55.21
C ILE A 341 33.51 8.26 -54.05
N PRO A 342 34.65 8.95 -54.27
CA PRO A 342 35.46 9.47 -53.16
C PRO A 342 34.71 10.46 -52.27
N MET A 343 33.83 11.33 -52.83
CA MET A 343 33.01 12.23 -52.01
C MET A 343 32.04 11.47 -51.10
N VAL A 344 31.32 10.47 -51.61
CA VAL A 344 30.43 9.64 -50.79
C VAL A 344 31.22 8.84 -49.75
N SER A 345 32.43 8.38 -50.10
CA SER A 345 33.34 7.72 -49.16
C SER A 345 33.79 8.66 -48.03
N LEU A 346 34.00 9.96 -48.31
CA LEU A 346 34.27 10.97 -47.29
C LEU A 346 33.08 11.17 -46.35
N ILE A 347 31.84 11.11 -46.85
CA ILE A 347 30.65 11.17 -46.00
C ILE A 347 30.62 9.98 -45.03
N PHE A 348 30.88 8.76 -45.51
CA PHE A 348 30.97 7.58 -44.63
C PHE A 348 32.15 7.64 -43.66
N ALA A 349 33.25 8.28 -44.03
CA ALA A 349 34.38 8.50 -43.14
C ALA A 349 34.08 9.58 -42.08
N PHE A 350 33.33 10.62 -42.43
CA PHE A 350 32.85 11.64 -41.49
C PHE A 350 31.86 11.07 -40.48
N ILE A 351 30.95 10.19 -40.92
CA ILE A 351 30.06 9.42 -40.04
C ILE A 351 30.85 8.43 -39.16
N GLY A 352 32.07 8.09 -39.58
CA GLY A 352 33.02 7.22 -38.88
C GLY A 352 32.93 5.73 -39.23
N TRP A 353 32.12 5.37 -40.23
CA TRP A 353 31.99 3.98 -40.69
C TRP A 353 33.21 3.49 -41.45
N LEU A 354 33.97 4.39 -42.09
CA LEU A 354 35.22 4.06 -42.80
C LEU A 354 36.46 4.52 -42.02
N PRO A 355 37.47 3.64 -41.85
CA PRO A 355 38.76 4.04 -41.31
C PRO A 355 39.59 4.84 -42.34
N ASN A 356 40.52 5.66 -41.86
CA ASN A 356 41.57 6.33 -42.65
C ASN A 356 41.08 7.37 -43.69
N ILE A 357 40.62 8.53 -43.20
CA ILE A 357 40.23 9.68 -44.02
C ILE A 357 41.33 10.10 -45.02
N SER A 358 42.62 10.00 -44.62
CA SER A 358 43.75 10.42 -45.47
C SER A 358 43.82 9.69 -46.81
N ILE A 359 43.52 8.39 -46.85
CA ILE A 359 43.55 7.59 -48.09
C ILE A 359 42.42 8.04 -49.03
N ILE A 360 41.25 8.34 -48.46
CA ILE A 360 40.06 8.76 -49.20
C ILE A 360 40.28 10.14 -49.82
N ILE A 361 40.96 11.06 -49.10
CA ILE A 361 41.35 12.37 -49.64
C ILE A 361 42.28 12.22 -50.84
N ILE A 362 43.29 11.33 -50.75
CA ILE A 362 44.20 11.06 -51.87
C ILE A 362 43.40 10.50 -53.07
N ALA A 363 42.47 9.58 -52.83
CA ALA A 363 41.60 9.02 -53.87
C ALA A 363 40.72 10.10 -54.53
N LEU A 364 40.22 11.08 -53.77
CA LEU A 364 39.47 12.22 -54.30
C LEU A 364 40.36 13.10 -55.21
N CYS A 365 41.57 13.44 -54.76
CA CYS A 365 42.51 14.22 -55.56
C CYS A 365 42.84 13.51 -56.90
N LEU A 366 43.12 12.21 -56.86
CA LEU A 366 43.35 11.40 -58.06
C LEU A 366 42.11 11.33 -58.95
N GLY A 367 40.92 11.21 -58.36
CA GLY A 367 39.64 11.22 -59.06
C GLY A 367 39.37 12.53 -59.82
N ILE A 368 39.68 13.67 -59.20
CA ILE A 368 39.58 14.99 -59.83
C ILE A 368 40.54 15.11 -61.02
N LEU A 369 41.80 14.68 -60.86
CA LEU A 369 42.78 14.68 -61.95
C LEU A 369 42.33 13.77 -63.11
N ALA A 370 41.81 12.59 -62.82
CA ALA A 370 41.28 11.66 -63.81
C ALA A 370 40.05 12.24 -64.55
N TYR A 371 39.18 12.94 -63.84
CA TYR A 371 38.04 13.65 -64.43
C TYR A 371 38.49 14.75 -65.39
N MET A 372 39.43 15.61 -64.98
CA MET A 372 39.96 16.68 -65.83
C MET A 372 40.62 16.12 -67.10
N SER A 373 41.47 15.09 -66.97
CA SER A 373 42.13 14.46 -68.12
C SER A 373 41.13 13.87 -69.12
N LYS A 374 40.05 13.24 -68.65
CA LYS A 374 39.02 12.67 -69.53
C LYS A 374 38.19 13.76 -70.20
N ARG A 375 37.89 14.85 -69.50
CA ARG A 375 37.18 16.01 -70.06
C ARG A 375 38.01 16.71 -71.14
N GLU A 376 39.30 16.91 -70.93
CA GLU A 376 40.19 17.50 -71.95
C GLU A 376 40.23 16.67 -73.23
N LYS A 377 40.27 15.34 -73.12
CA LYS A 377 40.22 14.42 -74.27
C LYS A 377 38.89 14.47 -75.04
N GLU A 378 37.79 14.84 -74.39
CA GLU A 378 36.48 15.00 -75.04
C GLU A 378 36.32 16.36 -75.75
N VAL A 379 37.06 17.39 -75.33
CA VAL A 379 37.02 18.76 -75.90
C VAL A 379 38.07 18.96 -77.01
N GLY A 380 39.15 18.17 -76.99
CA GLY A 380 40.20 18.17 -78.02
C GLY A 380 39.88 17.39 -79.30
N VAL A 381 38.64 16.91 -79.45
CA VAL A 381 38.05 16.32 -80.67
C VAL A 381 36.92 17.24 -81.11
#